data_AF-A0A238FG73-F1
#
_entry.id   AF-A0A238FG73-F1
#
_cell.length_a   1.000
_cell.length_b   1.000
_cell.length_c   1.000
_cell.angle_alpha   90.00
_cell.angle_beta   90.00
_cell.angle_gamma   90.00
#
_symmetry.space_group_name_H-M   'P 1'
#
loop_
_entity.id
_entity.type
_entity.pdbx_description
1 polymer ?
#
loop_
_entity_poly.entity_id
_entity_poly.type
_entity_poly.pdbx_seq_one_letter_code
_entity_poly.pdbx_strand_id
1 'polypeptide(L)'
;MVRIGFFVALSHTLGWIYTIAWSASFYPQFLLNLKRRSIQGLSIDFLALNPLGFASYATYNIVLFSSKTVRDQYRQRHDGHKPLIRPNDVAFAVHSLVISSATLLQAFIYRKTTTQTISAYNRTFILLALSAILVLTLLAATTTSSIAWLDLLYFLSYIKLYISTAKYIPQAYLNYKRKSTIGWSIENILLDFTGGVLSLAQLVLDSWLDSDWRAITGNPGKLFLSIGFDIVFLLQHYVWYRHSTQSLLEAGLNNPNDDDGLEREDPRIDPAGGSTERSRLLA
;
A
#
# COMPACT_ATOMS: atom_id res chain seq x y z
N MET A 1 -39.98 -8.46 -4.31
CA MET A 1 -39.23 -7.86 -5.45
C MET A 1 -38.63 -6.50 -5.13
N VAL A 2 -39.40 -5.49 -4.69
CA VAL A 2 -38.89 -4.11 -4.43
C VAL A 2 -37.73 -4.05 -3.41
N ARG A 3 -37.81 -4.83 -2.32
CA ARG A 3 -36.74 -4.89 -1.31
C ARG A 3 -35.42 -5.45 -1.84
N ILE A 4 -35.47 -6.48 -2.70
CA ILE A 4 -34.27 -7.09 -3.28
C ILE A 4 -33.62 -6.12 -4.28
N GLY A 5 -34.42 -5.43 -5.10
CA GLY A 5 -33.92 -4.43 -6.04
C GLY A 5 -33.17 -3.27 -5.35
N PHE A 6 -33.65 -2.83 -4.19
CA PHE A 6 -32.95 -1.81 -3.39
C PHE A 6 -31.56 -2.27 -2.94
N PHE A 7 -31.44 -3.47 -2.37
CA PHE A 7 -30.16 -3.98 -1.89
C PHE A 7 -29.16 -4.25 -3.02
N VAL A 8 -29.63 -4.69 -4.19
CA VAL A 8 -28.78 -4.81 -5.38
C VAL A 8 -28.28 -3.43 -5.85
N ALA A 9 -29.15 -2.42 -5.89
CA ALA A 9 -28.75 -1.05 -6.22
C ALA A 9 -27.76 -0.48 -5.19
N LEU A 10 -27.97 -0.77 -3.90
CA LEU A 10 -27.06 -0.38 -2.83
C LEU A 10 -25.69 -1.05 -3.01
N SER A 11 -25.64 -2.35 -3.30
CA SER A 11 -24.40 -3.07 -3.57
C SER A 11 -23.63 -2.43 -4.73
N HIS A 12 -24.29 -2.17 -5.86
CA HIS A 12 -23.67 -1.47 -6.99
C HIS A 12 -23.16 -0.06 -6.63
N THR A 13 -23.91 0.67 -5.79
CA THR A 13 -23.53 2.01 -5.35
C THR A 13 -22.27 1.96 -4.48
N LEU A 14 -22.22 1.05 -3.50
CA LEU A 14 -21.03 0.80 -2.68
C LEU A 14 -19.82 0.46 -3.56
N GLY A 15 -20.04 -0.38 -4.58
CA GLY A 15 -19.06 -0.75 -5.61
C GLY A 15 -18.38 0.41 -6.28
N TRP A 16 -19.16 1.34 -6.80
CA TRP A 16 -18.65 2.53 -7.46
C TRP A 16 -17.94 3.46 -6.48
N ILE A 17 -18.49 3.68 -5.28
CA ILE A 17 -17.88 4.57 -4.30
C ILE A 17 -16.51 4.03 -3.86
N TYR A 18 -16.39 2.76 -3.51
CA TYR A 18 -15.09 2.21 -3.09
C TYR A 18 -14.08 2.21 -4.24
N THR A 19 -14.53 1.97 -5.48
CA THR A 19 -13.65 1.97 -6.65
C THR A 19 -13.07 3.36 -6.89
N ILE A 20 -13.91 4.39 -6.76
CA ILE A 20 -13.47 5.79 -6.85
C ILE A 20 -12.54 6.14 -5.69
N ALA A 21 -12.87 5.75 -4.46
CA ALA A 21 -12.04 6.02 -3.28
C ALA A 21 -10.64 5.41 -3.43
N TRP A 22 -10.55 4.14 -3.82
CA TRP A 22 -9.26 3.49 -4.09
C TRP A 22 -8.51 4.09 -5.25
N SER A 23 -9.19 4.50 -6.33
CA SER A 23 -8.51 5.17 -7.45
C SER A 23 -7.97 6.55 -7.05
N ALA A 24 -8.75 7.30 -6.26
CA ALA A 24 -8.35 8.60 -5.75
C ALA A 24 -7.21 8.52 -4.73
N SER A 25 -7.08 7.41 -3.98
CA SER A 25 -6.08 7.26 -2.92
C SER A 25 -4.63 7.33 -3.41
N PHE A 26 -4.38 7.09 -4.71
CA PHE A 26 -3.05 7.18 -5.30
C PHE A 26 -2.51 8.61 -5.44
N TYR A 27 -3.39 9.61 -5.51
CA TYR A 27 -3.00 10.99 -5.83
C TYR A 27 -2.46 11.80 -4.65
N PRO A 28 -3.05 11.73 -3.43
CA PRO A 28 -2.61 12.57 -2.32
C PRO A 28 -1.12 12.50 -2.02
N GLN A 29 -0.53 11.30 -1.98
CA GLN A 29 0.90 11.15 -1.72
C GLN A 29 1.76 11.73 -2.85
N PHE A 30 1.38 11.49 -4.10
CA PHE A 30 2.07 12.03 -5.26
C PHE A 30 2.06 13.57 -5.25
N LEU A 31 0.90 14.17 -4.97
CA LEU A 31 0.74 15.62 -4.89
C LEU A 31 1.49 16.21 -3.69
N LEU A 32 1.50 15.52 -2.54
CA LEU A 32 2.24 15.94 -1.35
C LEU A 32 3.74 16.02 -1.64
N ASN A 33 4.30 15.00 -2.30
CA ASN A 33 5.70 14.98 -2.71
C ASN A 33 6.02 16.13 -3.68
N LEU A 34 5.14 16.40 -4.63
CA LEU A 34 5.31 17.50 -5.59
C LEU A 34 5.28 18.86 -4.90
N LYS A 35 4.32 19.07 -3.98
CA LYS A 35 4.17 20.30 -3.20
C LYS A 35 5.38 20.58 -2.32
N ARG A 36 5.90 19.55 -1.65
CA ARG A 36 7.04 19.66 -0.73
C ARG A 36 8.40 19.55 -1.42
N ARG A 37 8.44 19.17 -2.70
CA ARG A 37 9.67 18.81 -3.43
C ARG A 37 10.59 17.86 -2.65
N SER A 38 9.98 16.98 -1.85
CA SER A 38 10.66 16.14 -0.89
C SER A 38 9.90 14.84 -0.70
N ILE A 39 10.64 13.75 -0.52
CA ILE A 39 10.11 12.44 -0.14
C ILE A 39 10.40 12.11 1.33
N GLN A 40 10.93 13.07 2.09
CA GLN A 40 11.16 12.88 3.52
C GLN A 40 9.82 12.67 4.23
N GLY A 41 9.67 11.53 4.89
CA GLY A 41 8.34 11.02 5.23
C GLY A 41 8.11 9.60 4.80
N LEU A 42 8.67 9.25 3.65
CA LEU A 42 8.40 8.01 2.96
C LEU A 42 9.51 7.00 3.18
N SER A 43 9.08 5.76 3.36
CA SER A 43 9.95 4.60 3.30
C SER A 43 10.36 4.35 1.85
N ILE A 44 11.67 4.24 1.61
CA ILE A 44 12.20 3.86 0.29
C ILE A 44 11.79 2.42 -0.07
N ASP A 45 11.62 1.55 0.94
CA ASP A 45 11.05 0.20 0.73
C ASP A 45 9.61 0.27 0.22
N PHE A 46 8.77 1.13 0.81
CA PHE A 46 7.40 1.33 0.34
C PHE A 46 7.38 1.78 -1.12
N LEU A 47 8.20 2.79 -1.45
CA LEU A 47 8.32 3.33 -2.80
C LEU A 47 8.81 2.31 -3.82
N ALA A 48 9.76 1.44 -3.45
CA ALA A 48 10.32 0.43 -4.35
C ALA A 48 9.37 -0.76 -4.57
N LEU A 49 8.67 -1.22 -3.52
CA LEU A 49 7.77 -2.36 -3.61
C LEU A 49 6.47 -2.04 -4.36
N ASN A 50 5.94 -0.83 -4.21
CA ASN A 50 4.61 -0.48 -4.72
C ASN A 50 4.47 -0.65 -6.26
N PRO A 51 5.41 -0.14 -7.09
CA PRO A 51 5.36 -0.34 -8.55
C PRO A 51 5.51 -1.80 -8.96
N LEU A 52 6.38 -2.57 -8.29
CA LEU A 52 6.52 -4.01 -8.57
C LEU A 52 5.20 -4.74 -8.35
N GLY A 53 4.51 -4.46 -7.23
CA GLY A 53 3.19 -5.03 -6.96
C GLY A 53 2.18 -4.67 -8.05
N PHE A 54 2.06 -3.39 -8.41
CA PHE A 54 1.13 -2.97 -9.46
C PHE A 54 1.53 -3.44 -10.86
N ALA A 55 2.81 -3.67 -11.14
CA ALA A 55 3.27 -4.27 -12.40
C ALA A 55 2.82 -5.73 -12.48
N SER A 56 2.98 -6.50 -11.39
CA SER A 56 2.45 -7.86 -11.31
C SER A 56 0.93 -7.89 -11.50
N TYR A 57 0.21 -6.96 -10.87
CA TYR A 57 -1.25 -6.85 -10.97
C TYR A 57 -1.73 -6.42 -12.37
N ALA A 58 -1.07 -5.45 -13.00
CA ALA A 58 -1.37 -5.00 -14.35
C ALA A 58 -1.12 -6.12 -15.36
N THR A 59 0.02 -6.80 -15.29
CA THR A 59 0.32 -7.95 -16.14
C THR A 59 -0.73 -9.06 -15.97
N TYR A 60 -1.09 -9.40 -14.73
CA TYR A 60 -2.16 -10.37 -14.45
C TYR A 60 -3.47 -9.99 -15.17
N ASN A 61 -3.95 -8.76 -14.95
CA ASN A 61 -5.23 -8.32 -15.51
C ASN A 61 -5.19 -8.20 -17.04
N ILE A 62 -4.15 -7.58 -17.61
CA ILE A 62 -4.01 -7.41 -19.05
C ILE A 62 -3.96 -8.76 -19.76
N VAL A 63 -3.11 -9.68 -19.31
CA VAL A 63 -2.90 -10.96 -19.98
C VAL A 63 -4.12 -11.85 -19.84
N LEU A 64 -4.71 -11.96 -18.64
CA LEU A 64 -5.88 -12.80 -18.43
C LEU A 64 -7.16 -12.21 -19.07
N PHE A 65 -7.20 -10.89 -19.32
CA PHE A 65 -8.24 -10.24 -20.12
C PHE A 65 -8.08 -10.50 -21.63
N SER A 66 -6.88 -10.30 -22.17
CA SER A 66 -6.64 -10.25 -23.62
C SER A 66 -6.21 -11.58 -24.25
N SER A 67 -5.50 -12.45 -23.54
CA SER A 67 -4.90 -13.66 -24.10
C SER A 67 -5.88 -14.83 -24.14
N LYS A 68 -6.23 -15.28 -25.35
CA LYS A 68 -7.06 -16.48 -25.53
C LYS A 68 -6.42 -17.71 -24.91
N THR A 69 -5.11 -17.90 -25.09
CA THR A 69 -4.36 -19.05 -24.55
C THR A 69 -4.49 -19.14 -23.03
N VAL A 70 -4.24 -18.03 -22.32
CA VAL A 70 -4.30 -18.03 -20.86
C VAL A 70 -5.74 -18.19 -20.36
N ARG A 71 -6.71 -17.62 -21.07
CA ARG A 71 -8.14 -17.80 -20.75
C ARG A 71 -8.58 -19.24 -20.94
N ASP A 72 -8.11 -19.93 -21.98
CA ASP A 72 -8.40 -21.34 -22.19
C ASP A 72 -7.73 -22.21 -21.11
N GLN A 73 -6.49 -21.90 -20.72
CA GLN A 73 -5.81 -22.53 -19.57
C GLN A 73 -6.55 -22.32 -18.24
N TYR A 74 -7.14 -21.14 -18.04
CA TYR A 74 -7.94 -20.84 -16.86
C TYR A 74 -9.21 -21.69 -16.82
N ARG A 75 -9.94 -21.72 -17.94
CA ARG A 75 -11.16 -22.51 -18.10
C ARG A 75 -10.94 -23.98 -17.82
N GLN A 76 -9.84 -24.56 -18.33
CA GLN A 76 -9.49 -25.96 -18.09
C GLN A 76 -9.30 -26.28 -16.60
N ARG A 77 -8.85 -25.31 -15.80
CA ARG A 77 -8.60 -25.48 -14.36
C ARG A 77 -9.77 -25.04 -13.46
N HIS A 78 -10.82 -24.44 -14.01
CA HIS A 78 -11.96 -23.87 -13.28
C HIS A 78 -13.29 -24.37 -13.86
N ASP A 79 -13.39 -25.64 -14.21
CA ASP A 79 -14.63 -26.28 -14.70
C ASP A 79 -15.30 -25.55 -15.88
N GLY A 80 -14.49 -25.00 -16.79
CA GLY A 80 -14.95 -24.26 -17.96
C GLY A 80 -15.31 -22.80 -17.73
N HIS A 81 -15.29 -22.33 -16.48
CA HIS A 81 -15.61 -20.94 -16.11
C HIS A 81 -14.58 -19.96 -16.67
N LYS A 82 -15.07 -18.81 -17.14
CA LYS A 82 -14.21 -17.74 -17.66
C LYS A 82 -13.68 -16.90 -16.49
N PRO A 83 -12.45 -16.37 -16.59
CA PRO A 83 -11.95 -15.42 -15.61
C PRO A 83 -12.84 -14.17 -15.61
N LEU A 84 -13.20 -13.70 -14.42
CA LEU A 84 -14.08 -12.56 -14.19
C LEU A 84 -13.30 -11.22 -14.22
N ILE A 85 -12.56 -10.95 -15.29
CA ILE A 85 -11.86 -9.67 -15.47
C ILE A 85 -12.64 -8.79 -16.42
N ARG A 86 -12.85 -7.54 -16.02
CA ARG A 86 -13.54 -6.50 -16.77
C ARG A 86 -12.55 -5.41 -17.23
N PRO A 87 -12.90 -4.61 -18.26
CA PRO A 87 -12.03 -3.53 -18.73
C PRO A 87 -11.64 -2.50 -17.65
N ASN A 88 -12.54 -2.22 -16.71
CA ASN A 88 -12.27 -1.32 -15.58
C ASN A 88 -11.17 -1.87 -14.65
N ASP A 89 -11.05 -3.19 -14.49
CA ASP A 89 -10.01 -3.80 -13.65
C ASP A 89 -8.63 -3.61 -14.29
N VAL A 90 -8.56 -3.74 -15.62
CA VAL A 90 -7.35 -3.46 -16.40
C VAL A 90 -6.99 -1.98 -16.30
N ALA A 91 -7.96 -1.08 -16.51
CA ALA A 91 -7.74 0.36 -16.42
C ALA A 91 -7.22 0.77 -15.03
N PHE A 92 -7.84 0.26 -13.96
CA PHE A 92 -7.41 0.51 -12.58
C PHE A 92 -5.99 -0.01 -12.32
N ALA A 93 -5.66 -1.22 -12.79
CA ALA A 93 -4.34 -1.81 -12.60
C ALA A 93 -3.24 -1.00 -13.31
N VAL A 94 -3.48 -0.59 -14.56
CA VAL A 94 -2.55 0.25 -15.34
C VAL A 94 -2.41 1.64 -14.70
N HIS A 95 -3.53 2.26 -14.34
CA HIS A 95 -3.55 3.55 -13.67
C HIS A 95 -2.71 3.55 -12.38
N SER A 96 -2.91 2.54 -11.53
CA SER A 96 -2.18 2.36 -10.29
C SER A 96 -0.68 2.15 -10.51
N LEU A 97 -0.31 1.39 -11.56
CA LEU A 97 1.08 1.21 -11.96
C LEU A 97 1.72 2.54 -12.38
N VAL A 98 1.02 3.34 -13.18
CA VAL A 98 1.51 4.65 -13.64
C VAL A 98 1.79 5.59 -12.46
N ILE A 99 0.81 5.79 -11.56
CA ILE A 99 1.00 6.71 -10.43
C ILE A 99 2.04 6.19 -9.44
N SER A 100 2.04 4.89 -9.13
CA SER A 100 3.05 4.32 -8.22
C SER A 100 4.46 4.47 -8.81
N SER A 101 4.63 4.26 -10.12
CA SER A 101 5.91 4.44 -10.82
C SER A 101 6.33 5.92 -10.85
N ALA A 102 5.38 6.84 -11.08
CA ALA A 102 5.63 8.28 -11.00
C ALA A 102 6.03 8.72 -9.59
N THR A 103 5.44 8.12 -8.55
CA THR A 103 5.79 8.38 -7.15
C THR A 103 7.19 7.84 -6.83
N LEU A 104 7.56 6.66 -7.36
CA LEU A 104 8.94 6.17 -7.26
C LEU A 104 9.92 7.07 -8.03
N LEU A 105 9.52 7.63 -9.18
CA LEU A 105 10.35 8.58 -9.92
C LEU A 105 10.67 9.83 -9.10
N GLN A 106 9.70 10.34 -8.33
CA GLN A 106 9.94 11.45 -7.39
C GLN A 106 11.03 11.11 -6.37
N ALA A 107 11.19 9.84 -5.99
CA ALA A 107 12.26 9.40 -5.08
C ALA A 107 13.65 9.53 -5.68
N PHE A 108 13.78 9.35 -7.01
CA PHE A 108 15.05 9.58 -7.71
C PHE A 108 15.34 11.07 -7.89
N ILE A 109 14.31 11.88 -8.17
CA ILE A 109 14.43 13.33 -8.35
C ILE A 109 14.77 14.02 -7.02
N TYR A 110 14.05 13.69 -5.95
CA TYR A 110 14.21 14.29 -4.62
C TYR A 110 15.11 13.45 -3.69
N ARG A 111 15.99 12.63 -4.26
CA ARG A 111 16.85 11.69 -3.50
C ARG A 111 17.66 12.37 -2.41
N LYS A 112 18.07 13.63 -2.61
CA LYS A 112 18.85 14.42 -1.65
C LYS A 112 18.14 14.64 -0.31
N THR A 113 16.82 14.47 -0.26
CA THR A 113 15.99 14.68 0.94
C THR A 113 15.99 13.50 1.92
N THR A 114 16.66 12.40 1.59
CA THR A 114 16.76 11.24 2.49
C THR A 114 18.06 10.44 2.30
N THR A 115 18.59 9.92 3.40
CA THR A 115 19.73 8.99 3.43
C THR A 115 19.29 7.52 3.41
N GLN A 116 17.98 7.25 3.36
CA GLN A 116 17.43 5.91 3.34
C GLN A 116 17.85 5.13 2.09
N THR A 117 18.05 3.83 2.26
CA THR A 117 18.24 2.88 1.17
C THR A 117 17.22 1.76 1.30
N ILE A 118 17.01 0.99 0.23
CA ILE A 118 16.16 -0.21 0.29
C ILE A 118 16.78 -1.18 1.31
N SER A 119 15.98 -1.66 2.25
CA SER A 119 16.41 -2.63 3.25
C SER A 119 16.98 -3.88 2.59
N ALA A 120 17.96 -4.52 3.24
CA ALA A 120 18.57 -5.75 2.71
C ALA A 120 17.53 -6.84 2.44
N TYR A 121 16.53 -6.97 3.32
CA TYR A 121 15.42 -7.91 3.16
C TYR A 121 14.62 -7.63 1.88
N ASN A 122 14.11 -6.41 1.68
CA ASN A 122 13.30 -6.10 0.50
C ASN A 122 14.13 -6.11 -0.79
N ARG A 123 15.41 -5.73 -0.73
CA ARG A 123 16.33 -5.86 -1.87
C ARG A 123 16.46 -7.32 -2.30
N THR A 124 16.71 -8.23 -1.35
CA THR A 124 16.77 -9.67 -1.62
C THR A 124 15.44 -10.19 -2.14
N PHE A 125 14.32 -9.80 -1.52
CA PHE A 125 12.99 -10.18 -1.99
C PHE A 125 12.74 -9.73 -3.44
N ILE A 126 13.03 -8.47 -3.79
CA ILE A 126 12.87 -7.95 -5.15
C ILE A 126 13.71 -8.75 -6.14
N LEU A 127 14.98 -9.01 -5.82
CA LEU A 127 15.89 -9.78 -6.69
C LEU A 127 15.39 -11.21 -6.91
N LEU A 128 14.94 -11.89 -5.85
CA LEU A 128 14.39 -13.24 -5.93
C LEU A 128 13.06 -13.27 -6.70
N ALA A 129 12.17 -12.30 -6.45
CA ALA A 129 10.90 -12.18 -7.15
C ALA A 129 11.11 -11.96 -8.66
N LEU A 130 12.00 -11.04 -9.04
CA LEU A 130 12.33 -10.79 -10.45
C LEU A 130 12.99 -12.00 -11.12
N SER A 131 13.91 -12.67 -10.42
CA SER A 131 14.54 -13.91 -10.91
C SER A 131 13.51 -15.02 -11.11
N ALA A 132 12.59 -15.21 -10.17
CA ALA A 132 11.52 -16.20 -10.27
C ALA A 132 10.55 -15.88 -11.41
N ILE A 133 10.18 -14.60 -11.60
CA ILE A 133 9.37 -14.16 -12.75
C ILE A 133 10.08 -14.51 -14.05
N LEU A 134 11.38 -14.23 -14.17
CA LEU A 134 12.16 -14.54 -15.36
C LEU A 134 12.18 -16.05 -15.64
N VAL A 135 12.52 -16.87 -14.63
CA VAL A 135 12.57 -18.33 -14.77
C VAL A 135 11.19 -18.88 -15.17
N LEU A 136 10.12 -18.49 -14.49
CA LEU A 136 8.77 -18.94 -14.83
C LEU A 136 8.33 -18.49 -16.23
N THR A 137 8.73 -17.29 -16.66
CA THR A 137 8.47 -16.82 -18.02
C THR A 137 9.19 -17.67 -19.06
N LEU A 138 10.47 -17.99 -18.84
CA LEU A 138 11.25 -18.85 -19.73
C LEU A 138 10.66 -20.26 -19.80
N LEU A 139 10.29 -20.84 -18.65
CA LEU A 139 9.65 -22.16 -18.60
C LEU A 139 8.31 -22.15 -19.34
N ALA A 140 7.42 -21.19 -19.05
CA ALA A 140 6.12 -21.07 -19.71
C ALA A 140 6.22 -20.83 -21.23
N ALA A 141 7.33 -20.27 -21.70
CA ALA A 141 7.59 -20.10 -23.13
C ALA A 141 8.06 -21.39 -23.83
N THR A 142 8.55 -22.39 -23.08
CA THR A 142 8.94 -23.69 -23.66
C THR A 142 7.73 -24.60 -23.86
N THR A 143 7.69 -25.31 -24.99
CA THR A 143 6.62 -26.28 -25.32
C THR A 143 6.73 -27.60 -24.54
N THR A 144 7.85 -27.83 -23.86
CA THR A 144 8.17 -29.09 -23.18
C THR A 144 7.91 -29.03 -21.67
N SER A 145 7.80 -27.84 -21.09
CA SER A 145 7.55 -27.71 -19.65
C SER A 145 6.06 -27.86 -19.32
N SER A 146 5.77 -28.45 -18.16
CA SER A 146 4.41 -28.50 -17.60
C SER A 146 3.93 -27.15 -17.04
N ILE A 147 4.74 -26.09 -17.14
CA ILE A 147 4.42 -24.76 -16.61
C ILE A 147 3.62 -23.99 -17.65
N ALA A 148 2.40 -23.60 -17.29
CA ALA A 148 1.56 -22.78 -18.14
C ALA A 148 1.78 -21.29 -17.86
N TRP A 149 1.48 -20.44 -18.84
CA TRP A 149 1.40 -18.98 -18.66
C TRP A 149 0.50 -18.58 -17.48
N LEU A 150 -0.57 -19.34 -17.24
CA LEU A 150 -1.44 -19.11 -16.09
C LEU A 150 -0.73 -19.30 -14.74
N ASP A 151 0.24 -20.21 -14.63
CA ASP A 151 0.99 -20.44 -13.39
C ASP A 151 1.88 -19.23 -13.06
N LEU A 152 2.50 -18.62 -14.08
CA LEU A 152 3.18 -17.33 -13.95
C LEU A 152 2.21 -16.24 -13.46
N LEU A 153 1.00 -16.18 -14.02
CA LEU A 153 0.02 -15.18 -13.59
C LEU A 153 -0.40 -15.39 -12.13
N TYR A 154 -0.61 -16.63 -11.66
CA TYR A 154 -0.88 -16.86 -10.24
C TYR A 154 0.29 -16.45 -9.36
N PHE A 155 1.53 -16.73 -9.78
CA PHE A 155 2.70 -16.26 -9.06
C PHE A 155 2.74 -14.72 -8.94
N LEU A 156 2.47 -14.00 -10.03
CA LEU A 156 2.35 -12.54 -10.03
C LEU A 156 1.24 -12.05 -9.08
N SER A 157 0.09 -12.75 -9.04
CA SER A 157 -1.00 -12.41 -8.12
C SER A 157 -0.60 -12.56 -6.66
N TYR A 158 0.20 -13.57 -6.32
CA TYR A 158 0.74 -13.76 -4.97
C TYR A 158 1.78 -12.70 -4.60
N ILE A 159 2.65 -12.29 -5.54
CA ILE A 159 3.56 -11.16 -5.34
C ILE A 159 2.77 -9.90 -5.01
N LYS A 160 1.75 -9.56 -5.83
CA LYS A 160 0.89 -8.40 -5.56
C LYS A 160 0.24 -8.50 -4.18
N LEU A 161 -0.29 -9.66 -3.83
CA LEU A 161 -0.95 -9.87 -2.54
C LEU A 161 0.02 -9.61 -1.37
N TYR A 162 1.21 -10.21 -1.41
CA TYR A 162 2.25 -10.02 -0.41
C TYR A 162 2.69 -8.55 -0.31
N ILE A 163 2.99 -7.91 -1.44
CA ILE A 163 3.45 -6.51 -1.47
C ILE A 163 2.39 -5.56 -0.90
N SER A 164 1.10 -5.86 -1.08
CA SER A 164 0.01 -5.01 -0.60
C SER A 164 0.05 -4.80 0.92
N THR A 165 0.64 -5.72 1.67
CA THR A 165 0.77 -5.66 3.13
C THR A 165 2.21 -5.38 3.54
N ALA A 166 3.19 -6.06 2.93
CA ALA A 166 4.60 -5.93 3.27
C ALA A 166 5.14 -4.50 3.14
N LYS A 167 4.64 -3.72 2.17
CA LYS A 167 5.05 -2.32 1.96
C LYS A 167 4.71 -1.40 3.14
N TYR A 168 3.66 -1.71 3.91
CA TYR A 168 3.20 -0.86 4.99
C TYR A 168 4.01 -1.04 6.28
N ILE A 169 4.63 -2.21 6.49
CA ILE A 169 5.49 -2.49 7.64
C ILE A 169 6.64 -1.47 7.78
N PRO A 170 7.50 -1.25 6.76
CA PRO A 170 8.61 -0.31 6.90
C PRO A 170 8.13 1.13 7.03
N GLN A 171 6.98 1.50 6.45
CA GLN A 171 6.40 2.83 6.62
C GLN A 171 5.89 3.05 8.06
N ALA A 172 5.16 2.07 8.63
CA ALA A 172 4.67 2.14 10.00
C ALA A 172 5.85 2.21 10.99
N TYR A 173 6.91 1.44 10.75
CA TYR A 173 8.14 1.50 11.54
C TYR A 173 8.85 2.85 11.42
N LEU A 174 8.93 3.43 10.20
CA LEU A 174 9.53 4.75 9.98
C LEU A 174 8.79 5.84 10.77
N ASN A 175 7.46 5.84 10.73
CA ASN A 175 6.64 6.75 11.52
C ASN A 175 6.89 6.56 13.02
N TYR A 176 7.01 5.31 13.47
CA TYR A 176 7.33 4.99 14.86
C TYR A 176 8.71 5.49 15.29
N LYS A 177 9.74 5.34 14.44
CA LYS A 177 11.10 5.80 14.72
C LYS A 177 11.17 7.33 14.75
N ARG A 178 10.47 8.00 13.84
CA ARG A 178 10.44 9.48 13.75
C ARG A 178 9.48 10.14 14.74
N LYS A 179 8.60 9.35 15.37
CA LYS A 179 7.48 9.86 16.20
C LYS A 179 6.68 10.96 15.49
N SER A 180 6.54 10.83 14.17
CA SER A 180 5.92 11.82 13.30
C SER A 180 5.43 11.15 12.03
N THR A 181 4.31 11.66 11.50
CA THR A 181 3.76 11.23 10.21
C THR A 181 3.96 12.30 9.12
N ILE A 182 4.74 13.36 9.38
CA ILE A 182 5.01 14.40 8.39
C ILE A 182 5.69 13.79 7.16
N GLY A 183 5.04 14.02 6.01
CA GLY A 183 5.42 13.52 4.70
C GLY A 183 4.75 12.21 4.28
N TRP A 184 3.96 11.60 5.16
CA TRP A 184 3.02 10.53 4.84
C TRP A 184 1.62 11.12 4.69
N SER A 185 1.00 10.97 3.52
CA SER A 185 -0.34 11.51 3.26
C SER A 185 -1.38 10.69 4.01
N ILE A 186 -2.02 11.33 4.99
CA ILE A 186 -3.12 10.72 5.72
C ILE A 186 -4.39 10.63 4.88
N GLU A 187 -4.55 11.54 3.90
CA GLU A 187 -5.67 11.52 2.95
C GLU A 187 -5.64 10.27 2.07
N ASN A 188 -4.44 9.82 1.66
CA ASN A 188 -4.27 8.52 0.99
C ASN A 188 -4.85 7.41 1.88
N ILE A 189 -4.48 7.37 3.16
CA ILE A 189 -4.90 6.32 4.09
C ILE A 189 -6.41 6.37 4.36
N LEU A 190 -6.99 7.56 4.52
CA LEU A 190 -8.43 7.71 4.72
C LEU A 190 -9.22 7.21 3.52
N LEU A 191 -8.75 7.49 2.30
CA LEU A 191 -9.36 6.99 1.07
C LEU A 191 -9.20 5.47 0.92
N ASP A 192 -8.03 4.92 1.25
CA ASP A 192 -7.78 3.46 1.23
C ASP A 192 -8.67 2.73 2.25
N PHE A 193 -8.74 3.25 3.48
CA PHE A 193 -9.61 2.75 4.54
C PHE A 193 -11.08 2.80 4.15
N THR A 194 -11.53 3.93 3.59
CA THR A 194 -12.91 4.10 3.11
C THR A 194 -13.22 3.08 2.01
N GLY A 195 -12.31 2.90 1.05
CA GLY A 195 -12.44 1.88 0.01
C GLY A 195 -12.53 0.47 0.59
N GLY A 196 -11.65 0.13 1.53
CA GLY A 196 -11.63 -1.17 2.21
C GLY A 196 -12.90 -1.47 2.99
N VAL A 197 -13.40 -0.52 3.79
CA VAL A 197 -14.63 -0.68 4.58
C VAL A 197 -15.85 -0.83 3.67
N LEU A 198 -15.99 0.01 2.64
CA LEU A 198 -17.12 -0.07 1.71
C LEU A 198 -17.08 -1.35 0.86
N SER A 199 -15.89 -1.80 0.45
CA SER A 199 -15.69 -3.08 -0.24
C SER A 199 -16.10 -4.26 0.63
N LEU A 200 -15.74 -4.26 1.92
CA LEU A 200 -16.18 -5.27 2.86
C LEU A 200 -17.69 -5.21 3.11
N ALA A 201 -18.27 -4.02 3.22
CA ALA A 201 -19.71 -3.84 3.38
C ALA A 201 -20.49 -4.38 2.17
N GLN A 202 -20.00 -4.12 0.95
CA GLN A 202 -20.59 -4.70 -0.26
C GLN A 202 -20.47 -6.22 -0.25
N LEU A 203 -19.31 -6.77 0.09
CA LEU A 203 -19.10 -8.22 0.13
C LEU A 203 -20.06 -8.92 1.12
N VAL A 204 -20.28 -8.33 2.29
CA VAL A 204 -21.27 -8.84 3.27
C VAL A 204 -22.68 -8.77 2.72
N LEU A 205 -23.03 -7.69 2.03
CA LEU A 205 -24.35 -7.53 1.41
C LEU A 205 -24.59 -8.54 0.30
N ASP A 206 -23.60 -8.73 -0.59
CA ASP A 206 -23.67 -9.69 -1.70
C ASP A 206 -23.75 -11.13 -1.17
N SER A 207 -22.93 -11.49 -0.17
CA SER A 207 -23.02 -12.81 0.49
C SER A 207 -24.36 -13.06 1.16
N TRP A 208 -24.99 -12.03 1.73
CA TRP A 208 -26.32 -12.14 2.30
C TRP A 208 -27.39 -12.33 1.22
N LEU A 209 -27.31 -11.59 0.11
CA LEU A 209 -28.24 -11.70 -1.01
C LEU A 209 -28.16 -13.07 -1.69
N ASP A 210 -26.95 -13.58 -1.91
CA ASP A 210 -26.70 -14.86 -2.58
C ASP A 210 -26.80 -16.06 -1.62
N SER A 211 -26.98 -15.81 -0.32
CA SER A 211 -26.94 -16.82 0.75
C SER A 211 -25.65 -17.66 0.74
N ASP A 212 -24.56 -17.12 0.19
CA ASP A 212 -23.24 -17.75 0.09
C ASP A 212 -22.16 -16.89 0.78
N TRP A 213 -21.66 -17.40 1.90
CA TRP A 213 -20.64 -16.75 2.73
C TRP A 213 -19.21 -17.21 2.44
N ARG A 214 -19.02 -18.14 1.50
CA ARG A 214 -17.71 -18.73 1.17
C ARG A 214 -16.68 -17.68 0.76
N ALA A 215 -17.12 -16.59 0.14
CA ALA A 215 -16.25 -15.49 -0.24
C ALA A 215 -15.60 -14.79 0.98
N ILE A 216 -16.30 -14.74 2.12
CA ILE A 216 -15.80 -14.13 3.37
C ILE A 216 -15.03 -15.17 4.19
N THR A 217 -15.59 -16.36 4.40
CA THR A 217 -14.98 -17.40 5.23
C THR A 217 -13.77 -18.07 4.58
N GLY A 218 -13.68 -18.04 3.26
CA GLY A 218 -12.56 -18.61 2.51
C GLY A 218 -11.28 -17.78 2.59
N ASN A 219 -11.34 -16.49 2.94
CA ASN A 219 -10.13 -15.66 3.06
C ASN A 219 -10.27 -14.47 4.04
N PRO A 220 -10.61 -14.70 5.32
CA PRO A 220 -10.84 -13.63 6.29
C PRO A 220 -9.56 -12.81 6.55
N GLY A 221 -8.40 -13.45 6.63
CA GLY A 221 -7.13 -12.78 6.90
C GLY A 221 -6.79 -11.70 5.88
N LYS A 222 -7.11 -11.92 4.60
CA LYS A 222 -6.88 -10.93 3.53
C LYS A 222 -7.73 -9.68 3.70
N LEU A 223 -8.99 -9.82 4.17
CA LEU A 223 -9.92 -8.70 4.31
C LEU A 223 -9.50 -7.75 5.45
N PHE A 224 -9.06 -8.31 6.59
CA PHE A 224 -8.73 -7.51 7.76
C PHE A 224 -7.31 -6.96 7.75
N LEU A 225 -6.37 -7.60 7.05
CA LEU A 225 -4.96 -7.19 7.10
C LEU A 225 -4.71 -5.83 6.44
N SER A 226 -5.45 -5.48 5.38
CA SER A 226 -5.34 -4.16 4.73
C SER A 226 -5.88 -3.05 5.64
N ILE A 227 -7.11 -3.22 6.13
CA ILE A 227 -7.78 -2.28 7.03
C ILE A 227 -6.98 -2.12 8.35
N GLY A 228 -6.33 -3.19 8.81
CA GLY A 228 -5.49 -3.17 10.01
C GLY A 228 -4.32 -2.19 9.91
N PHE A 229 -3.62 -2.15 8.78
CA PHE A 229 -2.53 -1.18 8.58
C PHE A 229 -3.06 0.26 8.51
N ASP A 230 -4.21 0.48 7.87
CA ASP A 230 -4.83 1.80 7.83
C ASP A 230 -5.16 2.30 9.24
N ILE A 231 -5.75 1.45 10.09
CA ILE A 231 -6.00 1.78 11.50
C ILE A 231 -4.70 2.15 12.22
N VAL A 232 -3.61 1.40 12.01
CA VAL A 232 -2.30 1.72 12.60
C VAL A 232 -1.85 3.11 12.16
N PHE A 233 -1.95 3.46 10.88
CA PHE A 233 -1.56 4.79 10.38
C PHE A 233 -2.46 5.91 10.91
N LEU A 234 -3.77 5.67 11.01
CA LEU A 234 -4.72 6.62 11.61
C LEU A 234 -4.41 6.85 13.10
N LEU A 235 -4.09 5.80 13.85
CA LEU A 235 -3.66 5.91 15.25
C LEU A 235 -2.32 6.65 15.37
N GLN A 236 -1.35 6.33 14.51
CA GLN A 236 -0.08 7.06 14.47
C GLN A 236 -0.28 8.55 14.23
N HIS A 237 -1.17 8.94 13.32
CA HIS A 237 -1.39 10.33 12.94
C HIS A 237 -2.23 11.10 13.97
N TYR A 238 -3.41 10.59 14.34
CA TYR A 238 -4.39 11.32 15.15
C TYR A 238 -4.23 11.13 16.66
N VAL A 239 -3.59 10.04 17.10
CA VAL A 239 -3.49 9.70 18.52
C VAL A 239 -2.04 9.79 19.01
N TRP A 240 -1.14 8.94 18.49
CA TRP A 240 0.19 8.78 19.07
C TRP A 240 1.15 9.94 18.76
N TYR A 241 1.11 10.48 17.54
CA TYR A 241 2.06 11.52 17.09
C TYR A 241 1.40 12.86 16.78
N ARG A 242 0.18 13.08 17.27
CA ARG A 242 -0.58 14.33 17.06
C ARG A 242 0.22 15.56 17.51
N HIS A 243 0.69 15.56 18.75
CA HIS A 243 1.40 16.71 19.35
C HIS A 243 2.74 16.97 18.65
N SER A 244 3.51 15.92 18.37
CA SER A 244 4.78 16.00 17.64
C SER A 244 4.60 16.50 16.20
N THR A 245 3.49 16.12 15.55
CA THR A 245 3.17 16.60 14.20
C THR A 245 2.78 18.09 14.23
N GLN A 246 1.97 18.51 15.21
CA GLN A 246 1.57 19.91 15.36
C GLN A 246 2.77 20.82 15.64
N SER A 247 3.65 20.46 16.57
CA SER A 247 4.82 21.27 16.90
C SER A 247 5.79 21.44 15.73
N LEU A 248 6.00 20.40 14.94
CA LEU A 248 6.86 20.45 13.75
C LEU A 248 6.24 21.30 12.62
N LEU A 249 4.92 21.26 12.46
CA LEU A 249 4.22 22.12 11.50
C LEU A 249 4.31 23.59 11.91
N GLU A 250 4.11 23.89 13.19
CA GLU A 250 4.25 25.25 13.74
C GLU A 250 5.68 25.78 13.62
N ALA A 251 6.68 24.93 13.89
CA ALA A 251 8.09 25.29 13.72
C ALA A 251 8.43 25.63 12.25
N GLY A 252 7.92 24.85 11.29
CA GLY A 252 8.13 25.11 9.86
C GLY A 252 7.43 26.38 9.36
N LEU A 253 6.26 26.72 9.91
CA LEU A 253 5.57 27.98 9.59
C LEU A 253 6.33 29.20 10.13
N ASN A 254 7.00 29.06 11.27
CA ASN A 254 7.74 30.14 11.92
C ASN A 254 9.16 30.34 11.36
N ASN A 255 9.67 29.43 10.52
CA ASN A 255 10.97 29.60 9.85
C ASN A 255 10.88 29.34 8.33
N PRO A 256 10.42 30.32 7.53
CA PRO A 256 10.20 30.16 6.09
C PRO A 256 11.48 30.01 5.25
N ASN A 257 12.68 30.04 5.87
CA ASN A 257 13.97 29.89 5.19
C ASN A 257 14.65 28.52 5.42
N ASP A 258 14.08 27.64 6.26
CA ASP A 258 14.62 26.30 6.55
C ASP A 258 13.88 25.22 5.72
N ASP A 259 14.07 25.24 4.39
CA ASP A 259 13.53 24.18 3.51
C ASP A 259 14.26 22.83 3.66
N ASP A 260 15.33 22.77 4.48
CA ASP A 260 16.12 21.57 4.80
C ASP A 260 16.13 21.18 6.31
N GLY A 261 15.32 21.82 7.15
CA GLY A 261 15.39 21.70 8.61
C GLY A 261 14.52 20.60 9.24
N LEU A 262 14.81 19.31 9.01
CA LEU A 262 14.27 18.21 9.86
C LEU A 262 15.36 17.28 10.39
N GLU A 263 16.62 17.73 10.42
CA GLU A 263 17.65 17.16 11.28
C GLU A 263 17.63 17.86 12.63
N ARG A 264 16.91 17.27 13.60
CA ARG A 264 17.35 17.33 14.99
C ARG A 264 17.23 15.93 15.58
N GLU A 265 18.39 15.36 15.92
CA GLU A 265 18.47 14.30 16.90
C GLU A 265 17.86 14.78 18.22
N ASP A 266 17.17 13.85 18.86
CA ASP A 266 16.54 13.91 20.18
C ASP A 266 17.36 14.74 21.20
N PRO A 267 16.84 15.86 21.74
CA PRO A 267 17.43 16.46 22.91
C PRO A 267 17.12 15.54 24.09
N ARG A 268 18.14 14.75 24.46
CA ARG A 268 18.25 13.98 25.70
C ARG A 268 17.33 14.56 26.78
N ILE A 269 16.41 13.72 27.25
CA ILE A 269 15.68 13.92 28.49
C ILE A 269 16.71 14.13 29.60
N ASP A 270 16.88 15.37 30.04
CA ASP A 270 17.57 15.73 31.26
C ASP A 270 16.55 15.69 32.41
N PRO A 271 16.64 14.76 33.37
CA PRO A 271 15.80 14.78 34.54
C PRO A 271 16.48 15.66 35.61
N ALA A 272 16.45 16.97 35.43
CA ALA A 272 16.84 17.90 36.48
C ALA A 272 15.62 18.23 37.37
N GLY A 273 15.66 17.77 38.61
CA GLY A 273 14.71 18.21 39.63
C GLY A 273 14.90 17.53 40.99
N GLY A 274 15.89 17.96 41.77
CA GLY A 274 16.06 17.48 43.15
C GLY A 274 17.27 18.02 43.90
N SER A 275 17.29 19.34 44.14
CA SER A 275 17.85 20.03 45.31
C SER A 275 18.82 19.28 46.25
N THR A 276 20.01 19.84 46.47
CA THR A 276 20.38 20.64 47.66
C THR A 276 21.87 20.49 47.95
N GLU A 277 22.54 21.62 47.87
CA GLU A 277 23.81 21.95 48.49
C GLU A 277 23.91 21.44 49.95
N ARG A 278 24.80 20.47 50.23
CA ARG A 278 25.41 20.34 51.56
C ARG A 278 26.67 19.47 51.53
N SER A 279 27.71 20.07 52.12
CA SER A 279 28.83 19.40 52.79
C SER A 279 30.07 19.08 51.96
N ARG A 280 30.98 20.06 51.93
CA ARG A 280 32.39 19.87 52.27
C ARG A 280 32.52 19.07 53.57
N LEU A 281 33.70 18.43 53.77
CA LEU A 281 34.17 17.58 54.89
C LEU A 281 33.99 16.09 54.58
N LEU A 282 34.98 15.19 54.58
CA LEU A 282 36.36 15.11 55.08
C LEU A 282 37.03 13.88 54.42
N ALA A 283 38.37 13.89 54.40
CA ALA A 283 39.30 12.75 54.32
C ALA A 283 39.41 11.98 52.97
#